data_AF-A0A4R0X579-F1
#
_entry.id   AF-A0A4R0X579-F1
#
_cell.length_a   1.000
_cell.length_b   1.000
_cell.length_c   1.000
_cell.angle_alpha   90.00
_cell.angle_beta   90.00
_cell.angle_gamma   90.00
#
_symmetry.space_group_name_H-M   'P 1'
#
loop_
_entity.id
_entity.type
_entity.pdbx_description
1 polymer ?
#
loop_
_entity_poly.entity_id
_entity_poly.type
_entity_poly.pdbx_seq_one_letter_code
_entity_poly.pdbx_strand_id
1 'polypeptide(L)'
;MSAKQGAYATGRWEPLWASEPYMSHRIVIDLSARRVIAGQDRYRKRWHPMSVRDAGYLRQILEETADDIFDAPREHGFELVDSPPPWALEAWPWPRVYGLIDDQYNEAASGDHDDSALHRGAVIVQRG
;
A
#
# COMPACT_ATOMS: atom_id res chain seq x y z
N MET A 1 -17.89 28.51 11.12
CA MET A 1 -16.76 28.41 10.18
C MET A 1 -16.53 26.92 9.93
N SER A 2 -16.89 26.39 8.76
CA SER A 2 -16.69 24.97 8.47
C SER A 2 -15.22 24.80 8.07
N ALA A 3 -14.42 24.19 8.94
CA ALA A 3 -13.07 23.76 8.55
C ALA A 3 -13.24 22.82 7.36
N LYS A 4 -12.51 23.06 6.27
CA LYS A 4 -12.42 22.08 5.18
C LYS A 4 -11.89 20.79 5.83
N GLN A 5 -12.78 19.83 6.03
CA GLN A 5 -12.37 18.46 6.33
C GLN A 5 -11.64 18.00 5.07
N GLY A 6 -10.34 17.69 5.20
CA GLY A 6 -9.59 17.12 4.09
C GLY A 6 -10.36 15.92 3.55
N ALA A 7 -10.49 15.81 2.22
CA ALA A 7 -11.29 14.74 1.61
C ALA A 7 -10.73 13.34 1.91
N TYR A 8 -9.45 13.29 2.28
CA TYR A 8 -8.73 12.06 2.56
C TYR A 8 -8.06 12.10 3.93
N ALA A 9 -7.88 10.92 4.52
CA ALA A 9 -6.98 10.72 5.65
C ALA A 9 -5.81 9.83 5.22
N THR A 10 -4.59 10.18 5.60
CA THR A 10 -3.40 9.37 5.36
C THR A 10 -2.62 9.16 6.64
N GLY A 11 -2.11 7.95 6.83
CA GLY A 11 -1.45 7.60 8.07
C GLY A 11 -0.79 6.25 7.99
N ARG A 12 -0.06 5.92 9.05
CA ARG A 12 0.43 4.56 9.28
C ARG A 12 -0.59 3.80 10.10
N TRP A 13 -0.80 2.55 9.73
CA TRP A 13 -1.62 1.62 10.47
C TRP A 13 -0.79 0.37 10.76
N GLU A 14 -0.83 -0.08 12.00
CA GLU A 14 -0.10 -1.25 12.48
C GLU A 14 -1.12 -2.29 12.98
N PRO A 15 -1.13 -3.52 12.44
CA PRO A 15 -2.05 -4.54 12.88
C PRO A 15 -1.72 -4.95 14.32
N LEU A 16 -2.74 -5.06 15.17
CA LEU A 16 -2.61 -5.57 16.55
C LEU A 16 -2.11 -7.02 16.62
N TRP A 17 -2.22 -7.75 15.51
CA TRP A 17 -1.79 -9.14 15.36
C TRP A 17 -0.45 -9.30 14.64
N ALA A 18 0.28 -8.22 14.36
CA ALA A 18 1.58 -8.30 13.71
C ALA A 18 2.60 -9.01 14.62
N SER A 19 2.73 -10.32 14.44
CA SER A 19 3.72 -11.17 15.12
C SER A 19 5.17 -10.85 14.69
N GLU A 20 5.36 -9.97 13.71
CA GLU A 20 6.67 -9.43 13.34
C GLU A 20 6.67 -7.89 13.30
N PRO A 21 7.76 -7.24 13.77
CA PRO A 21 7.92 -5.77 13.78
C PRO A 21 8.06 -5.12 12.38
N TYR A 22 7.70 -5.84 11.32
CA TYR A 22 7.91 -5.43 9.93
C TYR A 22 6.62 -5.15 9.16
N MET A 23 5.44 -5.58 9.60
CA MET A 23 4.17 -5.29 8.89
C MET A 23 3.62 -3.90 9.24
N SER A 24 4.38 -2.85 8.92
CA SER A 24 3.87 -1.48 8.97
C SER A 24 3.15 -1.17 7.67
N HIS A 25 1.92 -0.68 7.75
CA HIS A 25 1.15 -0.26 6.59
C HIS A 25 1.07 1.26 6.55
N ARG A 26 1.10 1.85 5.36
CA ARG A 26 0.65 3.23 5.16
C ARG A 26 -0.53 3.22 4.21
N ILE A 27 -1.60 3.91 4.58
CA ILE A 27 -2.85 3.86 3.83
C ILE A 27 -3.41 5.26 3.56
N VAL A 28 -4.31 5.32 2.58
CA VAL A 28 -5.14 6.47 2.27
C VAL A 28 -6.60 6.07 2.36
N ILE A 29 -7.34 6.81 3.16
CA ILE A 29 -8.78 6.66 3.35
C ILE A 29 -9.47 7.81 2.61
N ASP A 30 -10.44 7.49 1.78
CA ASP A 30 -11.45 8.44 1.32
C ASP A 30 -12.54 8.52 2.38
N LEU A 31 -12.63 9.68 3.04
CA LEU A 31 -13.57 9.88 4.14
C LEU A 31 -15.00 10.01 3.64
N SER A 32 -15.21 10.54 2.43
CA SER A 32 -16.55 10.65 1.84
C SER A 32 -17.14 9.28 1.49
N ALA A 33 -16.28 8.36 1.03
CA ALA A 33 -16.67 7.02 0.66
C ALA A 33 -16.48 5.99 1.80
N ARG A 34 -15.97 6.42 2.96
CA ARG A 34 -15.54 5.56 4.09
C ARG A 34 -14.76 4.33 3.61
N ARG A 35 -13.71 4.55 2.81
CA ARG A 35 -12.99 3.46 2.13
C ARG A 35 -11.49 3.65 2.08
N VAL A 36 -10.74 2.57 2.27
CA VAL A 36 -9.31 2.54 1.95
C VAL A 36 -9.14 2.53 0.43
N ILE A 37 -8.56 3.60 -0.10
CA ILE A 37 -8.37 3.81 -1.54
C ILE A 37 -6.91 3.68 -1.99
N ALA A 38 -5.97 3.48 -1.07
CA ALA A 38 -4.60 3.08 -1.36
C ALA A 38 -3.94 2.53 -0.11
N GLY A 39 -2.98 1.64 -0.30
CA GLY A 39 -2.19 1.09 0.78
C GLY A 39 -0.84 0.66 0.28
N GLN A 40 0.16 0.72 1.16
CA GLN A 40 1.44 0.10 0.95
C GLN A 40 1.86 -0.63 2.22
N ASP A 41 2.38 -1.85 2.06
CA ASP A 41 3.00 -2.60 3.13
C ASP A 41 4.51 -2.39 3.10
N ARG A 42 5.13 -2.44 4.28
CA ARG A 42 6.58 -2.29 4.39
C ARG A 42 7.24 -3.66 4.45
N TYR A 43 7.75 -4.14 3.32
CA TYR A 43 8.52 -5.38 3.26
C TYR A 43 10.00 -5.10 2.99
N ARG A 44 10.93 -5.78 3.71
CA ARG A 44 12.39 -5.62 3.55
C ARG A 44 12.89 -4.15 3.50
N LYS A 45 12.34 -3.30 4.37
CA LYS A 45 12.60 -1.84 4.45
C LYS A 45 12.13 -1.01 3.24
N ARG A 46 11.44 -1.61 2.28
CA ARG A 46 10.85 -0.94 1.11
C ARG A 46 9.33 -0.92 1.23
N TRP A 47 8.71 0.06 0.59
CA TRP A 47 7.25 0.14 0.51
C TRP A 47 6.78 -0.52 -0.77
N HIS A 48 5.83 -1.43 -0.64
CA HIS A 48 5.24 -2.17 -1.75
C HIS A 48 3.76 -1.79 -1.88
N PRO A 49 3.27 -1.50 -3.09
CA PRO A 49 1.85 -1.33 -3.36
C PRO A 49 1.01 -2.52 -2.93
N MET A 50 -0.05 -2.26 -2.17
CA MET A 50 -1.10 -3.24 -1.90
C MET A 50 -2.02 -3.41 -3.11
N SER A 51 -2.51 -4.63 -3.31
CA SER A 51 -3.56 -4.89 -4.31
C SER A 51 -4.89 -4.22 -3.92
N VAL A 52 -5.85 -4.20 -4.84
CA VAL A 52 -7.22 -3.71 -4.52
C VAL A 52 -7.89 -4.63 -3.49
N ARG A 53 -7.63 -5.94 -3.56
CA ARG A 53 -8.11 -6.92 -2.59
C ARG A 53 -7.56 -6.64 -1.19
N ASP A 54 -6.26 -6.38 -1.06
CA ASP A 54 -5.61 -6.09 0.22
C ASP A 54 -6.15 -4.79 0.82
N ALA A 55 -6.35 -3.75 0.00
CA ALA A 55 -6.99 -2.52 0.44
C ALA A 55 -8.45 -2.74 0.90
N GLY A 56 -9.18 -3.62 0.22
CA GLY A 56 -10.53 -4.03 0.62
C GLY A 56 -10.55 -4.80 1.94
N TYR A 57 -9.57 -5.68 2.14
CA TYR A 57 -9.40 -6.42 3.39
C TYR A 57 -9.04 -5.51 4.56
N LEU A 58 -8.13 -4.54 4.36
CA LEU A 58 -7.82 -3.54 5.38
C LEU A 58 -9.01 -2.68 5.76
N ARG A 59 -9.86 -2.31 4.81
CA ARG A 59 -11.11 -1.62 5.13
C ARG A 59 -11.96 -2.44 6.10
N GLN A 60 -12.14 -3.73 5.84
CA GLN A 60 -12.92 -4.59 6.74
C GLN A 60 -12.31 -4.64 8.15
N ILE A 61 -10.98 -4.76 8.26
CA ILE A 61 -10.32 -4.74 9.58
C ILE A 61 -10.59 -3.41 10.30
N LEU A 62 -10.50 -2.27 9.59
CA LEU A 62 -10.76 -0.97 10.20
C LEU A 62 -12.22 -0.83 10.64
N GLU A 63 -13.18 -1.27 9.82
CA GLU A 63 -14.61 -1.30 10.20
C GLU A 63 -14.86 -2.16 11.44
N GLU A 64 -14.10 -3.25 11.63
CA GLU A 64 -14.27 -4.14 12.78
C GLU A 64 -13.53 -3.66 14.05
N THR A 65 -12.42 -2.94 13.90
CA THR A 65 -11.48 -2.67 15.01
C THR A 65 -11.28 -1.20 15.35
N ALA A 66 -11.59 -0.29 14.43
CA ALA A 66 -11.34 1.14 14.54
C ALA A 66 -12.33 1.93 13.65
N ASP A 67 -13.62 1.61 13.67
CA ASP A 67 -14.62 2.22 12.75
C ASP A 67 -14.71 3.75 12.89
N ASP A 68 -14.42 4.26 14.08
CA ASP A 68 -14.34 5.69 14.36
C ASP A 68 -13.22 6.40 13.59
N ILE A 69 -12.24 5.69 13.02
CA ILE A 69 -11.19 6.25 12.15
C ILE A 69 -11.76 6.96 10.92
N PHE A 70 -12.94 6.55 10.45
CA PHE A 70 -13.58 7.16 9.28
C PHE A 70 -14.22 8.51 9.61
N ASP A 71 -14.56 8.76 10.87
CA ASP A 71 -15.18 10.00 11.34
C ASP A 71 -14.18 10.91 12.06
N ALA A 72 -13.24 10.33 12.79
CA ALA A 72 -12.23 11.01 13.60
C ALA A 72 -10.80 10.49 13.32
N PRO A 73 -10.31 10.50 12.06
CA PRO A 73 -9.00 9.93 11.69
C PRO A 73 -7.82 10.51 12.50
N ARG A 74 -7.91 11.78 12.93
CA ARG A 74 -6.86 12.43 13.73
C ARG A 74 -6.66 11.78 15.10
N GLU A 75 -7.70 11.21 15.70
CA GLU A 75 -7.60 10.52 17.00
C GLU A 75 -6.79 9.22 16.88
N HIS A 76 -6.69 8.68 15.66
CA HIS A 76 -5.88 7.52 15.30
C HIS A 76 -4.49 7.89 14.76
N GLY A 77 -4.11 9.17 14.83
CA GLY A 77 -2.82 9.66 14.34
C GLY A 77 -2.72 9.83 12.82
N PHE A 78 -3.86 9.86 12.10
CA PHE A 78 -3.89 10.13 10.67
C PHE A 78 -3.94 11.63 10.39
N GLU A 79 -3.29 12.02 9.29
CA GLU A 79 -3.33 13.38 8.78
C GLU A 79 -4.48 13.55 7.78
N LEU A 80 -5.21 14.67 7.88
CA LEU A 80 -6.22 15.05 6.90
C LEU A 80 -5.56 15.79 5.74
N VAL A 81 -5.80 15.33 4.51
CA VAL A 81 -5.23 15.91 3.29
C VAL A 81 -6.31 16.14 2.24
N ASP A 82 -6.13 17.19 1.42
CA ASP A 82 -7.08 17.55 0.36
C ASP A 82 -6.94 16.66 -0.90
N SER A 83 -5.81 15.98 -1.05
CA SER A 83 -5.52 15.09 -2.18
C SER A 83 -4.67 13.89 -1.74
N PRO A 84 -4.79 12.73 -2.40
CA PRO A 84 -3.95 11.58 -2.09
C PRO A 84 -2.45 11.92 -2.25
N PRO A 85 -1.58 11.41 -1.37
CA PRO A 85 -0.14 11.64 -1.48
C PRO A 85 0.46 10.96 -2.73
N PRO A 86 1.59 11.46 -3.27
CA PRO A 86 2.19 10.94 -4.51
C PRO A 86 2.44 9.43 -4.52
N TRP A 87 2.90 8.86 -3.39
CA TRP A 87 3.15 7.41 -3.29
C TRP A 87 1.88 6.57 -3.47
N ALA A 88 0.69 7.13 -3.18
CA ALA A 88 -0.58 6.45 -3.39
C ALA A 88 -1.00 6.45 -4.86
N LEU A 89 -0.48 7.40 -5.65
CA LEU A 89 -0.66 7.48 -7.10
C LEU A 89 0.33 6.58 -7.84
N GLU A 90 1.54 6.41 -7.30
CA GLU A 90 2.56 5.48 -7.82
C GLU A 90 2.17 4.00 -7.67
N ALA A 91 1.22 3.71 -6.78
CA ALA A 91 0.91 2.36 -6.37
C ALA A 91 0.20 1.51 -7.46
N TRP A 92 -0.51 2.08 -8.44
CA TRP A 92 -1.23 1.29 -9.47
C TRP A 92 -1.87 2.19 -10.55
N PRO A 93 -2.27 1.71 -11.75
CA PRO A 93 -3.08 2.51 -12.68
C PRO A 93 -4.36 3.05 -12.02
N TRP A 94 -4.49 4.37 -12.08
CA TRP A 94 -5.63 5.16 -11.63
C TRP A 94 -6.45 5.61 -12.86
N PRO A 95 -7.79 5.60 -12.83
CA PRO A 95 -8.70 5.24 -11.74
C PRO A 95 -8.89 3.73 -11.55
N ARG A 96 -9.26 3.33 -10.32
CA ARG A 96 -9.44 1.93 -9.92
C ARG A 96 -10.66 1.30 -10.59
N VAL A 97 -10.43 0.46 -11.61
CA VAL A 97 -11.46 -0.42 -12.16
C VAL A 97 -11.44 -1.75 -11.38
N TYR A 98 -12.49 -2.00 -10.60
CA TYR A 98 -12.65 -3.23 -9.82
C TYR A 98 -12.75 -4.44 -10.78
N GLY A 99 -11.78 -5.37 -10.71
CA GLY A 99 -11.82 -6.66 -11.42
C GLY A 99 -10.77 -6.92 -12.51
N LEU A 100 -9.80 -6.02 -12.74
CA LEU A 100 -8.86 -6.11 -13.88
C LEU A 100 -7.39 -6.40 -13.56
N ILE A 101 -6.96 -6.30 -12.30
CA ILE A 101 -5.53 -6.07 -12.01
C ILE A 101 -4.87 -7.03 -11.00
N ASP A 102 -5.63 -7.84 -10.25
CA ASP A 102 -5.02 -8.67 -9.19
C ASP A 102 -4.06 -9.75 -9.77
N ASP A 103 -4.32 -10.26 -10.97
CA ASP A 103 -3.56 -11.40 -11.52
C ASP A 103 -2.20 -11.03 -12.12
N GLN A 104 -2.01 -9.79 -12.62
CA GLN A 104 -0.77 -9.41 -13.35
C GLN A 104 0.39 -8.94 -12.46
N TYR A 105 0.14 -8.52 -11.23
CA TYR A 105 1.19 -7.96 -10.37
C TYR A 105 1.90 -9.02 -9.52
N ASN A 106 1.19 -10.09 -9.15
CA ASN A 106 1.76 -11.21 -8.41
C ASN A 106 2.80 -11.97 -9.27
N GLU A 107 2.62 -11.98 -10.59
CA GLU A 107 3.58 -12.56 -11.54
C GLU A 107 4.83 -11.67 -11.71
N ALA A 108 4.67 -10.34 -11.75
CA ALA A 108 5.78 -9.41 -11.86
C ALA A 108 6.66 -9.32 -10.61
N ALA A 109 6.10 -9.57 -9.42
CA ALA A 109 6.85 -9.59 -8.15
C ALA A 109 7.48 -10.95 -7.81
N SER A 110 7.06 -12.03 -8.48
CA SER A 110 7.54 -13.39 -8.23
C SER A 110 8.62 -13.86 -9.23
N GLY A 111 9.00 -13.03 -10.20
CA GLY A 111 10.08 -13.30 -11.14
C GLY A 111 11.46 -12.93 -10.60
N ASP A 112 11.97 -13.65 -9.60
CA ASP A 112 13.42 -13.80 -9.36
C ASP A 112 13.72 -14.90 -8.32
N HIS A 113 13.69 -16.14 -8.78
CA HIS A 113 14.52 -17.22 -8.23
C HIS A 113 14.75 -18.28 -9.33
N ASP A 114 15.57 -17.92 -10.32
CA ASP A 114 16.16 -18.91 -11.23
C ASP A 114 17.60 -19.18 -10.78
N ASP A 115 17.74 -20.18 -9.91
CA ASP A 115 19.01 -20.77 -9.50
C ASP A 115 19.36 -21.88 -10.50
N SER A 116 19.83 -21.51 -11.70
CA SER A 116 20.40 -22.44 -12.69
C SER A 116 21.16 -21.73 -13.81
N ALA A 117 22.38 -21.27 -13.54
CA ALA A 117 23.37 -21.01 -14.59
C ALA A 117 24.82 -21.09 -14.10
N LEU A 118 25.23 -22.27 -13.58
CA LEU A 118 26.63 -22.67 -13.65
C LEU A 118 26.89 -23.32 -15.04
N HIS A 119 27.93 -22.81 -15.71
CA HIS A 119 28.56 -23.26 -16.97
C HIS A 119 28.08 -22.62 -18.28
N ARG A 120 28.75 -21.54 -18.70
CA ARG A 120 29.64 -21.49 -19.90
C ARG A 120 30.30 -20.11 -20.00
N GLY A 121 31.61 -20.08 -20.24
CA GLY A 121 32.42 -18.87 -20.14
C GLY A 121 32.28 -17.87 -21.28
N ALA A 122 32.68 -16.62 -21.00
CA ALA A 122 33.31 -15.71 -21.95
C ALA A 122 34.01 -14.59 -21.17
N VAL A 123 35.32 -14.47 -21.39
CA VAL A 123 36.19 -13.37 -20.95
C VAL A 123 35.86 -12.12 -21.75
N ILE A 124 35.64 -10.98 -21.08
CA ILE A 124 35.94 -9.66 -21.68
C ILE A 124 36.67 -8.79 -20.65
N VAL A 125 37.91 -8.48 -21.01
CA VAL A 125 38.82 -7.51 -20.40
C VAL A 125 38.30 -6.10 -20.64
N GLN A 126 38.31 -5.24 -19.61
CA GLN A 126 38.35 -3.80 -19.82
C GLN A 126 39.58 -3.18 -19.14
N ARG A 127 40.37 -2.53 -19.99
CA ARG A 127 41.51 -1.68 -19.66
C ARG A 127 41.07 -0.49 -18.81
N GLY A 128 41.90 -0.14 -17.84
CA GLY A 128 42.10 1.18 -17.25
C GLY A 128 43.55 1.27 -16.82
#